data_AF-A0A0N5C977-F1
#
_entry.id   AF-A0A0N5C977-F1
#
_cell.length_a   1.000
_cell.length_b   1.000
_cell.length_c   1.000
_cell.angle_alpha   90.00
_cell.angle_beta   90.00
_cell.angle_gamma   90.00
#
_symmetry.space_group_name_H-M   'P 1'
#
loop_
_entity.id
_entity.type
_entity.pdbx_description
1 polymer ?
#
loop_
_entity_poly.entity_id
_entity_poly.type
_entity_poly.pdbx_seq_one_letter_code
_entity_poly.pdbx_strand_id
1 'polypeptide(L)'
;MANFLIVQTIIGIIAMSLSFTEACFSSGVCGGGCGVPPPAPVCSSGCGQGYACGQYGCYRVRARVASSKTLKIDEDGDKKILNPDQRFMACCQQRNLPDTCLSKCSYSTYSRQSLQNMYFRTDSCPMQAAADIQFCAAEGKDHRECCYRNGITTTLAGEKCLTFCDQRPGNVTKLDFSYMPCYDRFENMKQCFYQSVNRAIMEEQNEAAAEEIDES
;
A
#
# COMPACT_ATOMS: atom_id res chain seq x y z
N MET A 1 -33.01 55.53 -12.06
CA MET A 1 -33.77 54.51 -12.83
C MET A 1 -32.87 53.61 -13.68
N ALA A 2 -31.82 54.13 -14.33
CA ALA A 2 -30.90 53.32 -15.15
C ALA A 2 -30.18 52.18 -14.38
N ASN A 3 -29.71 52.44 -13.15
CA ASN A 3 -28.98 51.42 -12.37
C ASN A 3 -29.86 50.24 -11.94
N PHE A 4 -31.17 50.43 -11.80
CA PHE A 4 -32.07 49.33 -11.40
C PHE A 4 -32.33 48.37 -12.57
N LEU A 5 -32.39 48.90 -13.79
CA LEU A 5 -32.54 48.09 -15.01
C LEU A 5 -31.27 47.29 -15.31
N ILE A 6 -30.09 47.86 -15.05
CA ILE A 6 -28.80 47.16 -15.23
C ILE A 6 -28.65 45.99 -14.25
N VAL A 7 -29.11 46.16 -13.00
CA VAL A 7 -29.03 45.08 -12.00
C VAL A 7 -29.96 43.92 -12.37
N GLN A 8 -31.16 44.20 -12.90
CA GLN A 8 -32.07 43.14 -13.33
C GLN A 8 -31.58 42.37 -14.57
N THR A 9 -30.92 43.04 -15.52
CA THR A 9 -30.35 42.34 -16.69
C THR A 9 -29.15 41.48 -16.29
N ILE A 10 -28.31 41.92 -15.36
CA ILE A 10 -27.18 41.12 -14.85
C ILE A 10 -27.67 39.88 -14.09
N ILE A 11 -28.71 40.02 -13.25
CA ILE A 11 -29.29 38.87 -12.54
C ILE A 11 -29.90 37.85 -13.51
N GLY A 12 -30.56 38.33 -14.58
CA GLY A 12 -31.10 37.45 -15.62
C GLY A 12 -30.03 36.67 -16.40
N ILE A 13 -28.91 37.31 -16.71
CA ILE A 13 -27.77 36.67 -17.41
C ILE A 13 -27.08 35.62 -16.52
N ILE A 14 -26.90 35.93 -15.23
CA ILE A 14 -26.33 34.97 -14.26
C ILE A 14 -27.27 33.76 -14.09
N ALA A 15 -28.58 33.99 -14.01
CA ALA A 15 -29.56 32.91 -13.92
C ALA A 15 -29.59 32.02 -15.17
N MET A 16 -29.47 32.59 -16.39
CA MET A 16 -29.39 31.81 -17.63
C MET A 16 -28.10 30.98 -17.72
N SER A 17 -26.97 31.48 -17.22
CA SER A 17 -25.69 30.75 -17.27
C SER A 17 -25.64 29.50 -16.37
N LEU A 18 -26.46 29.44 -15.31
CA LEU A 18 -26.54 28.27 -14.42
C LEU A 18 -27.38 27.12 -15.00
N SER A 19 -28.18 27.37 -16.03
CA SER A 19 -29.04 26.34 -16.67
C SER A 19 -28.38 25.65 -17.88
N PHE A 20 -27.25 26.14 -18.40
CA PHE A 20 -26.60 25.55 -19.58
C PHE A 20 -25.54 24.47 -19.26
N THR A 21 -25.24 24.21 -17.99
CA THR A 21 -24.28 23.16 -17.59
C THR A 21 -24.87 21.75 -17.48
N GLU A 22 -26.19 21.59 -17.61
CA GLU A 22 -26.88 20.30 -17.42
C GLU A 22 -27.10 19.50 -18.73
N ALA A 23 -26.51 19.91 -19.85
CA ALA A 23 -26.68 19.19 -21.12
C ALA A 23 -25.38 19.06 -21.90
N CYS A 24 -24.48 18.18 -21.43
CA CYS A 24 -23.63 17.31 -22.27
C CYS A 24 -22.82 16.33 -21.39
N PHE A 25 -23.51 15.40 -20.72
CA PHE A 25 -22.89 14.13 -20.31
C PHE A 25 -23.69 12.96 -20.87
N SER A 26 -23.42 12.68 -22.15
CA SER A 26 -23.64 11.35 -22.70
C SER A 26 -22.58 10.42 -22.11
N SER A 27 -22.91 9.73 -21.01
CA SER A 27 -22.59 8.31 -20.71
C SER A 27 -22.63 8.02 -19.20
N GLY A 28 -23.70 7.35 -18.75
CA GLY A 28 -23.70 6.38 -17.64
C GLY A 28 -23.39 6.84 -16.20
N VAL A 29 -24.45 7.03 -15.40
CA VAL A 29 -24.63 6.71 -13.95
C VAL A 29 -23.38 6.17 -13.21
N CYS A 30 -22.86 6.78 -12.12
CA CYS A 30 -23.38 6.87 -10.74
C CYS A 30 -22.55 7.98 -10.03
N GLY A 31 -23.06 8.97 -9.30
CA GLY A 31 -23.93 8.86 -8.12
C GLY A 31 -23.12 8.85 -6.82
N GLY A 32 -22.69 10.03 -6.33
CA GLY A 32 -22.27 10.22 -4.92
C GLY A 32 -20.76 10.35 -4.67
N GLY A 33 -20.38 11.50 -4.09
CA GLY A 33 -19.01 11.91 -3.74
C GLY A 33 -18.06 10.80 -3.29
N CYS A 34 -17.13 10.45 -4.18
CA CYS A 34 -15.93 9.70 -3.88
C CYS A 34 -14.81 10.40 -4.65
N GLY A 35 -13.73 10.78 -3.96
CA GLY A 35 -12.55 11.30 -4.64
C GLY A 35 -12.13 10.32 -5.73
N VAL A 36 -11.84 10.83 -6.92
CA VAL A 36 -11.46 10.01 -8.07
C VAL A 36 -10.37 9.02 -7.62
N PRO A 37 -10.58 7.70 -7.69
CA PRO A 37 -9.52 6.75 -7.41
C PRO A 37 -8.37 7.06 -8.38
N PRO A 38 -7.10 6.91 -7.95
CA PRO A 38 -5.98 7.11 -8.86
C PRO A 38 -6.21 6.26 -10.12
N PRO A 39 -5.93 6.80 -11.32
CA PRO A 39 -6.20 6.09 -12.56
C PRO A 39 -5.52 4.73 -12.50
N ALA A 40 -6.29 3.67 -12.76
CA ALA A 40 -5.74 2.33 -12.89
C ALA A 40 -4.66 2.37 -14.00
N PRO A 41 -3.51 1.73 -13.79
CA PRO A 41 -2.47 1.69 -14.80
C PRO A 41 -3.02 1.02 -16.05
N VAL A 42 -2.80 1.71 -17.16
CA VAL A 42 -3.18 1.30 -18.49
C VAL A 42 -2.26 0.16 -18.93
N CYS A 43 -2.66 -1.10 -18.71
CA CYS A 43 -2.09 -2.24 -19.44
C CYS A 43 -2.65 -2.29 -20.87
N SER A 44 -2.69 -1.15 -21.57
CA SER A 44 -3.36 -1.01 -22.88
C SER A 44 -2.80 -1.96 -23.94
N SER A 45 -1.53 -2.35 -23.80
CA SER A 45 -0.83 -3.28 -24.69
C SER A 45 -0.93 -4.75 -24.25
N GLY A 46 -1.71 -5.06 -23.21
CA GLY A 46 -1.68 -6.35 -22.54
C GLY A 46 -0.40 -6.57 -21.73
N CYS A 47 -0.39 -7.62 -20.93
CA CYS A 47 0.78 -8.10 -20.22
C CYS A 47 1.36 -9.33 -20.93
N GLY A 48 2.67 -9.54 -20.83
CA GLY A 48 3.32 -10.72 -21.42
C GLY A 48 2.80 -12.03 -20.84
N GLN A 49 3.13 -13.15 -21.50
CA GLN A 49 2.74 -14.48 -21.03
C GLN A 49 3.23 -14.73 -19.59
N GLY A 50 2.32 -15.22 -18.74
CA GLY A 50 2.60 -15.42 -17.30
C GLY A 50 2.47 -14.15 -16.44
N TYR A 51 2.01 -13.02 -17.01
CA TYR A 51 1.73 -11.79 -16.28
C TYR A 51 0.25 -11.40 -16.43
N ALA A 52 -0.31 -10.79 -15.39
CA ALA A 52 -1.66 -10.24 -15.38
C ALA A 52 -1.63 -8.75 -15.06
N CYS A 53 -2.66 -8.03 -15.49
CA CYS A 53 -2.80 -6.61 -15.20
C CYS A 53 -3.32 -6.42 -13.77
N GLY A 54 -2.61 -5.62 -12.97
CA GLY A 54 -2.99 -5.26 -11.60
C GLY A 54 -2.98 -3.76 -11.38
N GLN A 55 -3.18 -3.35 -10.13
CA GLN A 55 -3.32 -1.94 -9.74
C GLN A 55 -2.06 -1.09 -9.97
N TYR A 56 -0.88 -1.70 -10.12
CA TYR A 56 0.39 -0.98 -10.34
C TYR A 56 1.09 -1.39 -11.65
N GLY A 57 0.38 -2.08 -12.55
CA GLY A 57 0.87 -2.54 -13.84
C GLY A 57 0.86 -4.06 -13.94
N CYS A 58 1.70 -4.60 -14.82
CA CYS A 58 1.81 -6.04 -15.01
C CYS A 58 2.53 -6.70 -13.83
N TYR A 59 1.90 -7.69 -13.21
CA TYR A 59 2.50 -8.50 -12.16
C TYR A 59 2.56 -9.96 -12.61
N ARG A 60 3.56 -10.69 -12.12
CA ARG A 60 3.74 -12.09 -12.47
C ARG A 60 2.67 -12.96 -11.81
N VAL A 61 1.88 -13.66 -12.62
CA VAL A 61 0.91 -14.64 -12.13
C VAL A 61 1.70 -15.84 -11.64
N ARG A 62 1.63 -16.09 -10.34
CA ARG A 62 2.13 -17.33 -9.74
C ARG A 62 0.94 -18.26 -9.64
N ALA A 63 1.08 -19.49 -10.12
CA ALA A 63 0.08 -20.51 -9.86
C ALA A 63 -0.06 -20.63 -8.34
N ARG A 64 -1.18 -20.15 -7.79
CA ARG A 64 -1.58 -20.56 -6.45
C ARG A 64 -1.95 -22.01 -6.63
N VAL A 65 -1.12 -22.92 -6.15
CA VAL A 65 -1.50 -24.32 -6.04
C VAL A 65 -2.64 -24.32 -5.01
N ALA A 66 -3.87 -24.11 -5.47
CA ALA A 66 -5.02 -24.48 -4.69
C ALA A 66 -4.83 -25.97 -4.46
N SER A 67 -4.67 -26.36 -3.20
CA SER A 67 -4.47 -27.74 -2.79
C SER A 67 -5.73 -28.57 -3.15
N SER A 68 -5.89 -28.88 -4.43
CA SER A 68 -6.64 -30.05 -4.87
C SER A 68 -5.77 -31.23 -4.49
N LYS A 69 -6.26 -32.13 -3.64
CA LYS A 69 -5.59 -33.29 -3.03
C LYS A 69 -5.01 -34.32 -4.03
N THR A 70 -4.26 -33.90 -5.04
CA THR A 70 -3.71 -34.76 -6.08
C THR A 70 -2.30 -34.36 -6.48
N LEU A 71 -1.48 -33.98 -5.51
CA LEU A 71 -0.03 -34.08 -5.62
C LEU A 71 0.44 -34.95 -4.46
N LYS A 72 0.89 -36.17 -4.78
CA LYS A 72 1.82 -36.90 -3.93
C LYS A 72 3.16 -36.15 -4.04
N ILE A 73 3.28 -35.08 -3.28
CA ILE A 73 4.59 -34.60 -2.84
C ILE A 73 4.87 -35.48 -1.63
N ASP A 74 6.03 -36.11 -1.65
CA ASP A 74 6.51 -36.95 -0.57
C ASP A 74 6.28 -36.26 0.78
N GLU A 75 5.89 -37.06 1.77
CA GLU A 75 5.59 -36.65 3.13
C GLU A 75 6.76 -35.85 3.74
N ASP A 76 6.69 -34.54 3.60
CA ASP A 76 7.36 -33.60 4.50
C ASP A 76 6.39 -32.43 4.69
N GLY A 77 5.56 -32.55 5.71
CA GLY A 77 4.59 -31.55 6.17
C GLY A 77 5.28 -30.39 6.86
N ASP A 78 6.39 -29.90 6.29
CA ASP A 78 7.12 -28.76 6.81
C ASP A 78 6.24 -27.51 6.63
N LYS A 79 5.61 -27.06 7.72
CA LYS A 79 5.20 -25.66 7.88
C LYS A 79 6.48 -24.84 7.74
N LYS A 80 6.89 -24.52 6.50
CA LYS A 80 8.16 -23.84 6.28
C LYS A 80 8.13 -22.48 6.95
N ILE A 81 8.75 -22.41 8.12
CA ILE A 81 8.90 -21.17 8.86
C ILE A 81 9.71 -20.23 7.94
N LEU A 82 9.07 -19.16 7.54
CA LEU A 82 9.68 -18.15 6.68
C LEU A 82 10.46 -17.16 7.53
N ASN A 83 11.66 -16.78 7.10
CA ASN A 83 12.37 -15.67 7.72
C ASN A 83 11.64 -14.32 7.46
N PRO A 84 12.00 -13.22 8.15
CA PRO A 84 11.29 -11.95 8.00
C PRO A 84 11.19 -11.42 6.57
N ASP A 85 12.28 -11.52 5.80
CA ASP A 85 12.31 -11.10 4.39
C ASP A 85 11.42 -11.98 3.51
N GLN A 86 11.38 -13.28 3.77
CA GLN A 86 10.51 -14.22 3.07
C GLN A 86 9.04 -13.96 3.36
N ARG A 87 8.66 -13.67 4.61
CA ARG A 87 7.26 -13.28 4.96
C ARG A 87 6.87 -11.98 4.28
N PHE A 88 7.76 -10.98 4.32
CA PHE A 88 7.55 -9.70 3.66
C PHE A 88 7.38 -9.88 2.14
N MET A 89 8.30 -10.60 1.50
CA MET A 89 8.23 -10.93 0.07
C MET A 89 6.94 -11.70 -0.27
N ALA A 90 6.54 -12.68 0.54
CA ALA A 90 5.32 -13.46 0.32
C ALA A 90 4.07 -12.57 0.33
N CYS A 91 3.97 -11.63 1.27
CA CYS A 91 2.88 -10.66 1.31
C CYS A 91 2.84 -9.77 0.06
N CYS A 92 4.00 -9.26 -0.38
CA CYS A 92 4.08 -8.45 -1.60
C CYS A 92 3.61 -9.21 -2.85
N GLN A 93 3.98 -10.49 -2.95
CA GLN A 93 3.55 -11.35 -4.05
C GLN A 93 2.05 -11.64 -3.97
N GLN A 94 1.51 -11.86 -2.77
CA GLN A 94 0.09 -12.09 -2.54
C GLN A 94 -0.76 -10.87 -2.94
N ARG A 95 -0.23 -9.67 -2.71
CA ARG A 95 -0.81 -8.39 -3.14
C ARG A 95 -0.59 -8.06 -4.61
N ASN A 96 0.00 -8.98 -5.39
CA ASN A 96 0.19 -8.83 -6.83
C ASN A 96 1.00 -7.57 -7.18
N LEU A 97 2.02 -7.24 -6.38
CA LEU A 97 2.93 -6.16 -6.73
C LEU A 97 3.78 -6.53 -7.96
N PRO A 98 4.04 -5.59 -8.87
CA PRO A 98 4.88 -5.81 -10.04
C PRO A 98 6.33 -6.09 -9.63
N ASP A 99 7.10 -6.75 -10.49
CA ASP A 99 8.48 -7.16 -10.17
C ASP A 99 9.39 -5.97 -9.82
N THR A 100 9.15 -4.80 -10.44
CA THR A 100 9.84 -3.55 -10.09
C THR A 100 9.65 -3.16 -8.63
N CYS A 101 8.49 -3.46 -8.05
CA CYS A 101 8.17 -3.24 -6.63
C CYS A 101 8.64 -4.39 -5.73
N LEU A 102 8.68 -5.64 -6.24
CA LEU A 102 9.20 -6.77 -5.46
C LEU A 102 10.66 -6.60 -5.07
N SER A 103 11.44 -5.85 -5.86
CA SER A 103 12.83 -5.48 -5.53
C SER A 103 12.97 -4.67 -4.22
N LYS A 104 11.87 -4.17 -3.65
CA LYS A 104 11.81 -3.47 -2.36
C LYS A 104 11.19 -4.30 -1.23
N CYS A 105 10.84 -5.56 -1.46
CA CYS A 105 10.13 -6.38 -0.49
C CYS A 105 11.09 -7.22 0.38
N SER A 106 12.15 -6.57 0.87
CA SER A 106 13.02 -7.06 1.94
C SER A 106 13.36 -5.90 2.86
N TYR A 107 13.66 -6.17 4.13
CA TYR A 107 14.05 -5.13 5.08
C TYR A 107 15.38 -4.46 4.72
N SER A 108 16.22 -5.10 3.91
CA SER A 108 17.46 -4.50 3.40
C SER A 108 17.24 -3.54 2.23
N THR A 109 16.32 -3.86 1.32
CA THR A 109 16.06 -3.07 0.09
C THR A 109 14.98 -2.03 0.30
N TYR A 110 14.08 -2.25 1.25
CA TYR A 110 13.12 -1.27 1.70
C TYR A 110 13.83 -0.22 2.55
N SER A 111 14.37 0.80 1.89
CA SER A 111 15.18 1.84 2.51
C SER A 111 14.57 3.23 2.29
N ARG A 112 15.04 4.21 3.07
CA ARG A 112 14.72 5.62 2.84
C ARG A 112 14.98 6.03 1.39
N GLN A 113 16.12 5.60 0.83
CA GLN A 113 16.50 5.94 -0.54
C GLN A 113 15.53 5.33 -1.57
N SER A 114 15.13 4.07 -1.38
CA SER A 114 14.16 3.40 -2.26
C SER A 114 12.82 4.15 -2.28
N LEU A 115 12.34 4.60 -1.12
CA LEU A 115 11.11 5.40 -1.02
C LEU A 115 11.25 6.80 -1.62
N GLN A 116 12.39 7.45 -1.42
CA GLN A 116 12.67 8.75 -2.05
C GLN A 116 12.70 8.63 -3.58
N ASN A 117 13.32 7.58 -4.12
CA ASN A 117 13.35 7.35 -5.56
C ASN A 117 11.95 7.09 -6.13
N MET A 118 11.12 6.33 -5.41
CA MET A 118 9.71 6.17 -5.77
C MET A 118 9.00 7.53 -5.77
N TYR A 119 9.23 8.36 -4.75
CA TYR A 119 8.59 9.67 -4.58
C TYR A 119 8.89 10.62 -5.72
N PHE A 120 10.17 10.74 -6.07
CA PHE A 120 10.63 11.56 -7.18
C PHE A 120 10.41 10.92 -8.55
N ARG A 121 9.75 9.75 -8.60
CA ARG A 121 9.47 8.99 -9.83
C ARG A 121 10.74 8.65 -10.62
N THR A 122 11.87 8.55 -9.93
CA THR A 122 13.14 8.04 -10.49
C THR A 122 13.22 6.52 -10.40
N ASP A 123 12.30 5.92 -9.65
CA ASP A 123 12.13 4.47 -9.56
C ASP A 123 10.99 3.97 -10.47
N SER A 124 11.15 2.77 -11.02
CA SER A 124 10.12 2.13 -11.85
C SER A 124 8.92 1.59 -11.06
N CYS A 125 9.04 1.44 -9.74
CA CYS A 125 7.92 1.12 -8.86
C CYS A 125 7.19 2.42 -8.48
N PRO A 126 5.89 2.55 -8.77
CA PRO A 126 5.13 3.77 -8.48
C PRO A 126 4.94 3.97 -6.97
N MET A 127 4.88 5.22 -6.50
CA MET A 127 4.64 5.56 -5.08
C MET A 127 3.36 4.95 -4.52
N GLN A 128 2.35 4.74 -5.34
CA GLN A 128 1.07 4.19 -4.92
C GLN A 128 1.25 2.78 -4.34
N ALA A 129 2.25 2.02 -4.81
CA ALA A 129 2.57 0.71 -4.25
C ALA A 129 3.25 0.78 -2.87
N ALA A 130 3.77 1.95 -2.46
CA ALA A 130 4.46 2.10 -1.18
C ALA A 130 3.56 1.77 0.02
N ALA A 131 2.25 2.03 -0.08
CA ALA A 131 1.29 1.70 0.98
C ALA A 131 1.17 0.19 1.19
N ASP A 132 1.10 -0.59 0.10
CA ASP A 132 1.04 -2.05 0.17
C ASP A 132 2.39 -2.66 0.63
N ILE A 133 3.51 -2.08 0.20
CA ILE A 133 4.85 -2.49 0.66
C ILE A 133 4.99 -2.24 2.16
N GLN A 134 4.63 -1.05 2.64
CA GLN A 134 4.66 -0.69 4.07
C GLN A 134 3.72 -1.59 4.89
N PHE A 135 2.50 -1.84 4.40
CA PHE A 135 1.55 -2.78 5.03
C PHE A 135 2.17 -4.16 5.20
N CYS A 136 2.81 -4.68 4.14
CA CYS A 136 3.46 -5.98 4.16
C CYS A 136 4.67 -6.02 5.10
N ALA A 137 5.48 -4.97 5.14
CA ALA A 137 6.61 -4.88 6.07
C ALA A 137 6.14 -4.91 7.53
N ALA A 138 5.02 -4.25 7.84
CA ALA A 138 4.47 -4.12 9.18
C ALA A 138 3.46 -5.22 9.58
N GLU A 139 3.18 -6.17 8.69
CA GLU A 139 2.13 -7.20 8.82
C GLU A 139 0.73 -6.67 9.10
N GLY A 140 0.45 -5.43 8.69
CA GLY A 140 -0.83 -4.79 8.97
C GLY A 140 -1.11 -4.55 10.48
N LYS A 141 -0.07 -4.51 11.32
CA LYS A 141 -0.16 -4.31 12.77
C LYS A 141 0.04 -2.84 13.15
N ASP A 142 -0.29 -2.52 14.41
CA ASP A 142 -0.04 -1.21 15.01
C ASP A 142 1.31 -1.21 15.76
N HIS A 143 2.25 -0.40 15.29
CA HIS A 143 3.60 -0.28 15.87
C HIS A 143 3.83 1.06 16.58
N ARG A 144 2.77 1.86 16.82
CA ARG A 144 2.90 3.23 17.35
C ARG A 144 3.71 3.30 18.64
N GLU A 145 3.53 2.34 19.55
CA GLU A 145 4.29 2.28 20.80
C GLU A 145 5.81 2.09 20.57
N CYS A 146 6.18 1.15 19.71
CA CYS A 146 7.59 0.96 19.34
C CYS A 146 8.15 2.20 18.65
N CYS A 147 7.39 2.78 17.72
CA CYS A 147 7.80 3.99 17.00
C CYS A 147 7.98 5.20 17.92
N TYR A 148 7.08 5.39 18.88
CA TYR A 148 7.19 6.48 19.85
C TYR A 148 8.49 6.34 20.65
N ARG A 149 8.75 5.15 21.21
CA ARG A 149 9.98 4.86 21.97
C ARG A 149 11.27 4.98 21.14
N ASN A 150 11.21 4.69 19.83
CA ASN A 150 12.35 4.80 18.92
C ASN A 150 12.50 6.19 18.28
N GLY A 151 11.76 7.19 18.79
CA GLY A 151 11.94 8.59 18.43
C GLY A 151 11.45 8.96 17.03
N ILE A 152 10.49 8.23 16.48
CA ILE A 152 9.88 8.55 15.16
C ILE A 152 9.21 9.94 15.21
N THR A 153 8.73 10.36 16.38
CA THR A 153 8.11 11.68 16.61
C THR A 153 9.11 12.83 16.77
N THR A 154 10.42 12.56 16.77
CA THR A 154 11.47 13.60 16.91
C THR A 154 11.76 14.37 15.63
N THR A 155 11.05 14.06 14.54
CA THR A 155 11.18 14.77 13.26
C THR A 155 10.40 16.09 13.29
N LEU A 156 10.60 16.94 12.28
CA LEU A 156 9.84 18.18 12.12
C LEU A 156 8.32 17.95 11.98
N ALA A 157 7.89 16.76 11.56
CA ALA A 157 6.48 16.40 11.41
C ALA A 157 5.85 15.88 12.71
N GLY A 158 6.64 15.65 13.77
CA GLY A 158 6.13 15.30 15.09
C GLY A 158 5.32 14.01 15.12
N GLU A 159 4.19 14.03 15.84
CA GLU A 159 3.30 12.88 15.99
C GLU A 159 2.63 12.42 14.70
N LYS A 160 2.59 13.26 13.64
CA LYS A 160 2.05 12.86 12.34
C LYS A 160 2.74 11.61 11.81
N CYS A 161 4.01 11.41 12.13
CA CYS A 161 4.78 10.25 11.69
C CYS A 161 4.29 8.92 12.24
N LEU A 162 3.55 8.93 13.36
CA LEU A 162 2.93 7.72 13.90
C LEU A 162 1.87 7.13 12.96
N THR A 163 1.36 7.92 12.02
CA THR A 163 0.49 7.44 10.93
C THR A 163 1.15 6.34 10.10
N PHE A 164 2.46 6.39 9.89
CA PHE A 164 3.20 5.35 9.16
C PHE A 164 3.46 4.09 9.98
N CYS A 165 3.27 4.16 11.30
CA CYS A 165 3.47 3.05 12.22
C CYS A 165 2.20 2.24 12.47
N ASP A 166 1.03 2.85 12.28
CA ASP A 166 -0.25 2.15 12.29
C ASP A 166 -0.55 1.65 10.89
N GLN A 167 -0.36 0.35 10.64
CA GLN A 167 -0.58 -0.27 9.34
C GLN A 167 -1.86 -1.11 9.29
N ARG A 168 -2.75 -0.98 10.29
CA ARG A 168 -4.03 -1.66 10.27
C ARG A 168 -4.86 -1.22 9.07
N PRO A 169 -5.58 -2.14 8.42
CA PRO A 169 -6.41 -1.80 7.27
C PRO A 169 -7.53 -0.83 7.67
N GLY A 170 -7.96 0.00 6.72
CA GLY A 170 -9.09 0.92 6.89
C GLY A 170 -8.73 2.37 7.24
N ASN A 171 -7.49 2.65 7.68
CA ASN A 171 -7.03 4.00 7.93
C ASN A 171 -6.26 4.56 6.72
N VAL A 172 -6.98 5.00 5.69
CA VAL A 172 -6.37 5.58 4.49
C VAL A 172 -6.07 7.05 4.73
N THR A 173 -4.80 7.36 5.01
CA THR A 173 -4.34 8.75 5.11
C THR A 173 -3.85 9.26 3.75
N LYS A 174 -4.34 10.43 3.37
CA LYS A 174 -3.81 11.14 2.20
C LYS A 174 -2.48 11.77 2.59
N LEU A 175 -1.40 11.15 2.16
CA LEU A 175 -0.05 11.64 2.40
C LEU A 175 0.24 12.85 1.52
N ASP A 176 0.60 13.96 2.14
CA ASP A 176 1.10 15.17 1.49
C ASP A 176 2.59 15.41 1.80
N PHE A 177 3.15 16.51 1.29
CA PHE A 177 4.56 16.88 1.51
C PHE A 177 4.92 17.07 2.99
N SER A 178 3.96 17.36 3.88
CA SER A 178 4.22 17.58 5.31
C SER A 178 4.66 16.31 6.04
N TYR A 179 4.49 15.14 5.42
CA TYR A 179 4.93 13.85 5.95
C TYR A 179 6.37 13.48 5.55
N MET A 180 6.99 14.23 4.64
CA MET A 180 8.34 13.95 4.16
C MET A 180 9.41 13.89 5.27
N PRO A 181 9.38 14.74 6.32
CA PRO A 181 10.32 14.64 7.44
C PRO A 181 10.25 13.30 8.19
N CYS A 182 9.13 12.57 8.13
CA CYS A 182 9.00 11.27 8.77
C CYS A 182 9.99 10.24 8.22
N TYR A 183 10.40 10.38 6.95
CA TYR A 183 11.37 9.49 6.35
C TYR A 183 12.80 9.65 6.89
N ASP A 184 13.10 10.72 7.64
CA ASP A 184 14.39 10.88 8.33
C ASP A 184 14.61 9.82 9.41
N ARG A 185 13.53 9.27 9.97
CA ARG A 185 13.53 8.18 10.96
C ARG A 185 13.04 6.86 10.37
N PHE A 186 13.06 6.72 9.05
CA PHE A 186 12.52 5.55 8.37
C PHE A 186 13.18 4.24 8.81
N GLU A 187 14.50 4.21 8.98
CA GLU A 187 15.22 3.01 9.43
C GLU A 187 14.81 2.59 10.85
N ASN A 188 14.60 3.56 11.76
CA ASN A 188 14.10 3.29 13.11
C ASN A 188 12.67 2.72 13.08
N MET A 189 11.82 3.26 12.20
CA MET A 189 10.46 2.77 12.00
C MET A 189 10.46 1.34 11.45
N LYS A 190 11.25 1.09 10.40
CA LYS A 190 11.39 -0.23 9.78
C LYS A 190 11.91 -1.27 10.78
N GLN A 191 12.82 -0.87 11.68
CA GLN A 191 13.34 -1.76 12.71
C GLN A 191 12.24 -2.25 13.66
N CYS A 192 11.25 -1.42 14.00
CA CYS A 192 10.08 -1.87 14.78
C CYS A 192 9.31 -2.97 14.06
N PHE A 193 9.11 -2.82 12.75
CA PHE A 193 8.43 -3.82 11.95
C PHE A 193 9.19 -5.14 11.92
N TYR A 194 10.50 -5.08 11.61
CA TYR A 194 11.37 -6.26 11.60
C TYR A 194 11.35 -7.01 12.93
N GLN A 195 11.49 -6.29 14.05
CA GLN A 195 11.51 -6.89 15.38
C GLN A 195 10.20 -7.61 15.71
N SER A 196 9.06 -7.04 15.32
CA SER A 196 7.76 -7.68 15.53
C SER A 196 7.62 -8.95 14.69
N VAL A 197 8.03 -8.92 13.42
CA VAL A 197 7.97 -10.07 12.51
C VAL A 197 8.90 -11.17 12.99
N ASN A 198 10.13 -10.82 13.37
CA ASN A 198 11.11 -11.77 13.87
C ASN A 198 10.64 -12.44 15.16
N ARG A 199 10.07 -11.67 16.10
CA ARG A 199 9.52 -12.24 17.34
C ARG A 199 8.40 -13.22 17.06
N ALA A 200 7.44 -12.86 16.21
CA ALA A 200 6.34 -13.74 15.83
C ALA A 200 6.83 -15.04 15.21
N ILE A 201 7.83 -14.98 14.32
CA ILE A 201 8.46 -16.17 13.75
C ILE A 201 9.06 -17.07 14.83
N MET A 202 9.83 -16.50 15.78
CA MET A 202 10.43 -17.31 16.84
C MET A 202 9.37 -17.95 17.74
N GLU A 203 8.26 -17.26 18.01
CA GLU A 203 7.12 -17.80 18.75
C GLU A 203 6.46 -18.96 17.98
N GLU A 204 6.17 -18.78 16.69
CA GLU A 204 5.64 -19.83 15.80
C GLU A 204 6.57 -21.06 15.71
N GLN A 205 7.90 -20.85 15.70
CA GLN A 205 8.90 -21.93 15.73
C GLN A 205 8.87 -22.72 17.03
N ASN A 206 8.78 -22.01 18.16
CA ASN A 206 8.76 -22.65 19.47
C ASN A 206 7.47 -23.46 19.67
N GLU A 207 6.35 -22.96 19.16
CA GLU A 207 5.07 -23.68 19.18
C GLU A 207 5.12 -24.93 18.29
N ALA A 208 5.64 -24.83 17.07
CA ALA A 208 5.81 -25.99 16.18
C ALA A 208 6.72 -27.06 16.80
N ALA A 209 7.84 -26.65 17.41
CA ALA A 209 8.73 -27.57 18.11
C ALA A 209 8.09 -28.23 19.34
N ALA A 210 7.14 -27.54 20.02
CA ALA A 210 6.40 -28.13 21.13
C ALA A 210 5.35 -29.14 20.66
N GLU A 211 4.69 -28.90 19.52
CA GLU A 211 3.76 -29.85 18.88
C GLU A 211 4.48 -31.17 18.51
N GLU A 212 5.69 -31.09 17.96
CA GLU A 212 6.49 -32.28 17.60
C GLU A 212 6.88 -33.15 18.82
N ILE A 213 7.07 -32.54 19.99
CA ILE A 213 7.43 -33.26 21.22
C ILE A 213 6.22 -33.97 21.84
N ASP A 214 5.01 -33.44 21.69
CA ASP A 214 3.78 -34.06 22.22
C ASP A 214 3.31 -35.26 21.37
N GLU A 215 3.70 -35.30 20.09
CA GLU A 215 3.37 -36.38 19.16
C GLU A 215 4.38 -37.55 19.20
N SER A 216 5.51 -37.40 19.93
CA SER A 216 6.57 -38.41 20.10
C SER A 216 6.52 -39.16 21.43
#